data_AF-A0A530Y779-F1
#
_entry.id   AF-A0A530Y779-F1
#
_cell.length_a   1.000
_cell.length_b   1.000
_cell.length_c   1.000
_cell.angle_alpha   90.00
_cell.angle_beta   90.00
_cell.angle_gamma   90.00
#
_symmetry.space_group_name_H-M   'P 1'
#
loop_
_entity.id
_entity.type
_entity.pdbx_description
1 polymer ?
#
loop_
_entity_poly.entity_id
_entity_poly.type
_entity_poly.pdbx_seq_one_letter_code
_entity_poly.pdbx_strand_id
1 'polypeptide(L)'
;MATRPISPEDHDRIAKAIRVAESKTDGEIYCVVAYASDGYFYPAAFMATLAMLVVSLAVSYGLEAWWLSIRLPHFVIAQLLAMASVLVL
;
A
#
# COMPACT_ATOMS: atom_id res chain seq x y z
N MET A 1 -21.24 -3.65 -15.74
CA MET A 1 -20.66 -2.28 -15.71
C MET A 1 -20.17 -2.00 -17.12
N ALA A 2 -20.72 -1.01 -17.80
CA ALA A 2 -20.39 -0.75 -19.21
C ALA A 2 -19.02 -0.05 -19.29
N THR A 3 -18.05 -0.69 -19.93
CA THR A 3 -16.77 -0.08 -20.25
C THR A 3 -16.98 0.98 -21.32
N ARG A 4 -16.69 2.24 -21.00
CA ARG A 4 -16.61 3.29 -22.01
C ARG A 4 -15.18 3.30 -22.55
N PRO A 5 -14.95 2.97 -23.83
CA PRO A 5 -13.64 3.15 -24.42
C PRO A 5 -13.25 4.63 -24.34
N ILE A 6 -11.95 4.88 -24.18
CA ILE A 6 -11.42 6.24 -24.21
C ILE A 6 -11.76 6.90 -25.55
N SER A 7 -12.20 8.16 -25.53
CA SER A 7 -12.49 8.89 -26.76
C SER A 7 -11.17 9.21 -27.50
N PRO A 8 -11.21 9.35 -28.84
CA PRO A 8 -10.03 9.79 -29.59
C PRO A 8 -9.49 11.14 -29.13
N GLU A 9 -10.37 12.05 -28.74
CA GLU A 9 -10.01 13.39 -28.22
C GLU A 9 -9.26 13.30 -26.89
N ASP A 10 -9.71 12.42 -25.98
CA ASP A 10 -9.02 12.18 -24.71
C ASP A 10 -7.66 11.52 -24.94
N HIS A 11 -7.58 10.58 -25.87
CA HIS A 11 -6.32 9.94 -26.25
C HIS A 11 -5.31 10.98 -26.77
N ASP A 12 -5.71 11.87 -27.68
CA ASP A 12 -4.84 12.93 -28.21
C ASP A 12 -4.40 13.92 -27.12
N ARG A 13 -5.31 14.25 -26.20
CA ARG A 13 -4.99 15.12 -25.06
C ARG A 13 -3.93 14.47 -24.15
N ILE A 14 -4.05 13.18 -23.85
CA ILE A 14 -3.09 12.43 -23.03
C ILE A 14 -1.75 12.33 -23.77
N ALA A 15 -1.75 11.96 -25.05
CA ALA A 15 -0.53 11.84 -25.85
C ALA A 15 0.25 13.17 -25.94
N LYS A 16 -0.46 14.30 -26.07
CA LYS A 16 0.16 15.63 -26.06
C LYS A 16 0.78 15.95 -24.69
N ALA A 17 0.09 15.62 -23.60
CA ALA A 17 0.61 15.84 -22.26
C ALA A 17 1.87 14.99 -21.98
N ILE A 18 1.86 13.73 -22.41
CA ILE A 18 3.02 12.83 -22.34
C ILE A 18 4.21 13.43 -23.08
N ARG A 19 4.06 13.83 -24.35
CA ARG A 19 5.14 14.46 -25.13
C ARG A 19 5.71 15.72 -24.48
N VAL A 20 4.86 16.55 -23.88
CA VAL A 20 5.32 17.74 -23.16
C VAL A 20 6.13 17.38 -21.92
N ALA A 21 5.78 16.31 -21.20
CA ALA A 21 6.56 15.83 -20.07
C ALA A 21 7.90 15.23 -20.53
N GLU A 22 7.88 14.36 -21.55
CA GLU A 22 9.07 13.71 -22.11
C GLU A 22 10.06 14.72 -22.70
N SER A 23 9.59 15.83 -23.27
CA SER A 23 10.51 16.89 -23.73
C SER A 23 11.38 17.51 -22.61
N LYS A 24 11.06 17.23 -21.34
CA LYS A 24 11.78 17.73 -20.16
C LYS A 24 12.51 16.62 -19.41
N THR A 25 12.41 15.36 -19.86
CA THR A 25 12.96 14.19 -19.17
C THR A 25 13.54 13.19 -20.17
N ASP A 26 14.68 12.58 -19.85
CA ASP A 26 15.27 11.55 -20.73
C ASP A 26 14.54 10.19 -20.71
N GLY A 27 13.33 10.14 -20.13
CA GLY A 27 12.52 8.94 -19.97
C GLY A 27 11.35 8.88 -20.96
N GLU A 28 10.90 7.66 -21.25
CA GLU A 28 9.72 7.36 -22.05
C GLU A 28 8.54 7.02 -21.13
N ILE A 29 7.38 7.63 -21.37
CA ILE A 29 6.16 7.42 -20.59
C ILE A 29 5.19 6.56 -21.40
N TYR A 30 5.05 5.30 -20.99
CA TYR A 30 4.08 4.39 -21.58
C TYR A 30 2.76 4.39 -20.80
N CYS A 31 1.65 4.72 -21.46
CA CYS A 31 0.33 4.75 -20.85
C CYS A 31 -0.51 3.53 -21.29
N VAL A 32 -0.96 2.73 -20.33
CA VAL A 32 -1.89 1.62 -20.55
C VAL A 32 -3.19 1.90 -19.82
N VAL A 33 -4.29 1.90 -20.55
CA VAL A 33 -5.63 2.02 -19.96
C VAL A 33 -6.16 0.62 -19.70
N ALA A 34 -6.22 0.24 -18.43
CA ALA A 34 -6.85 -1.00 -17.99
C ALA A 34 -8.25 -0.71 -17.42
N TYR A 35 -9.13 -1.71 -17.48
CA TYR A 35 -10.48 -1.60 -16.89
C TYR A 35 -10.43 -1.43 -15.37
N ALA A 36 -9.53 -2.16 -14.72
CA ALA A 36 -9.26 -2.09 -13.29
C ALA A 36 -7.79 -2.44 -13.05
N SER A 37 -7.22 -1.93 -11.97
CA SER A 37 -5.99 -2.49 -11.42
C SER A 37 -6.29 -3.80 -10.72
N ASP A 38 -5.35 -4.75 -10.76
CA ASP A 38 -5.43 -5.94 -9.93
C ASP A 38 -5.27 -5.59 -8.44
N GLY A 39 -5.67 -6.50 -7.56
CA GLY A 39 -5.58 -6.30 -6.12
C GLY A 39 -4.12 -6.30 -5.65
N TYR A 40 -3.68 -5.22 -5.02
CA TYR A 40 -2.35 -5.12 -4.37
C TYR A 40 -2.31 -5.75 -2.98
N PHE A 41 -3.16 -6.75 -2.72
CA PHE A 41 -3.35 -7.30 -1.38
C PHE A 41 -2.06 -7.86 -0.79
N TYR A 42 -1.31 -8.67 -1.54
CA TYR A 42 -0.08 -9.29 -1.04
C TYR A 42 1.00 -8.28 -0.61
N PRO A 43 1.45 -7.33 -1.47
CA PRO A 43 2.44 -6.35 -1.05
C PRO A 43 1.90 -5.44 0.07
N ALA A 44 0.62 -5.06 0.06
CA ALA A 44 0.02 -4.26 1.12
C ALA A 44 0.00 -5.00 2.46
N ALA A 45 -0.48 -6.26 2.47
CA ALA A 45 -0.53 -7.12 3.65
C ALA A 45 0.88 -7.37 4.23
N PHE A 46 1.87 -7.59 3.36
CA PHE A 46 3.26 -7.75 3.77
C PHE A 46 3.79 -6.49 4.46
N MET A 47 3.64 -5.32 3.83
CA MET A 47 4.09 -4.05 4.38
C MET A 47 3.39 -3.72 5.70
N ALA A 48 2.08 -3.99 5.78
CA ALA A 48 1.31 -3.76 6.99
C ALA A 48 1.74 -4.69 8.14
N THR A 49 2.02 -5.97 7.85
CA THR A 49 2.54 -6.92 8.83
C THR A 49 3.92 -6.49 9.34
N LEU A 50 4.82 -6.08 8.44
CA LEU A 50 6.14 -5.59 8.80
C LEU A 50 6.05 -4.34 9.70
N ALA A 51 5.22 -3.37 9.33
CA ALA A 51 4.98 -2.17 10.12
C ALA A 51 4.43 -2.51 11.52
N MET A 52 3.47 -3.44 11.60
CA MET A 52 2.91 -3.91 12.87
C MET A 52 3.97 -4.54 13.77
N LEU A 53 4.90 -5.33 13.24
CA LEU A 53 6.00 -5.91 14.00
C LEU A 53 6.97 -4.85 14.53
N VAL A 54 7.32 -3.85 13.70
CA VAL A 54 8.17 -2.72 14.11
C VAL A 54 7.50 -1.91 15.24
N VAL A 55 6.22 -1.61 15.10
CA VAL A 55 5.45 -0.90 16.14
C VAL A 55 5.37 -1.74 17.41
N SER A 56 5.13 -3.05 17.30
CA SER A 56 5.11 -3.95 18.46
C SER A 56 6.43 -3.93 19.22
N LEU A 57 7.56 -3.90 18.50
CA LEU A 57 8.88 -3.79 19.12
C LEU A 57 9.04 -2.46 19.88
N ALA A 58 8.66 -1.34 19.26
CA ALA A 58 8.69 -0.04 19.93
C ALA A 58 7.81 -0.02 21.19
N VAL A 59 6.61 -0.62 21.13
CA VAL A 59 5.71 -0.76 22.28
C VAL A 59 6.35 -1.61 23.37
N SER A 60 7.01 -2.72 23.04
CA SER A 60 7.69 -3.55 24.05
C SER A 60 8.78 -2.78 24.81
N TYR A 61 9.58 -1.96 24.13
CA TYR A 61 10.56 -1.10 24.78
C TYR A 61 9.91 -0.02 25.65
N GLY A 62 8.76 0.53 25.21
CA GLY A 62 7.98 1.48 26.00
C GLY A 62 7.41 0.88 27.29
N LEU A 63 6.88 -0.35 27.20
CA LEU A 63 6.37 -1.09 28.36
C LEU A 63 7.48 -1.35 29.38
N GLU A 64 8.66 -1.79 28.91
CA GLU A 64 9.83 -2.00 29.76
C GLU A 64 10.29 -0.70 30.44
N ALA A 65 10.37 0.40 29.68
CA ALA A 65 10.77 1.71 30.21
C ALA A 65 9.79 2.25 31.29
N TRP A 66 8.53 1.83 31.24
CA TRP A 66 7.51 2.15 32.25
C TRP A 66 7.33 1.09 33.33
N TRP A 67 8.21 0.08 33.38
CA TRP A 67 8.17 -0.99 34.37
C TRP A 67 6.86 -1.83 34.33
N LEU A 68 6.21 -1.88 33.17
CA LEU A 68 4.98 -2.64 32.94
C LEU A 68 5.31 -4.03 32.40
N SER A 69 4.89 -5.07 33.12
CA SER A 69 5.10 -6.46 32.66
C SER A 69 3.82 -7.02 32.03
N ILE A 70 3.96 -7.55 30.81
CA ILE A 70 2.95 -8.37 30.16
C ILE A 70 3.49 -9.79 30.01
N ARG A 71 2.64 -10.79 30.31
CA ARG A 71 2.98 -12.18 30.03
C ARG A 71 3.09 -12.38 28.52
N LEU A 72 4.19 -13.00 28.09
CA LEU A 72 4.51 -13.23 26.68
C LEU A 72 3.34 -13.80 25.84
N PRO A 73 2.54 -14.79 26.32
CA PRO A 73 1.40 -15.28 25.54
C PRO A 73 0.35 -14.22 25.22
N HIS A 74 0.09 -13.28 26.14
CA HIS A 74 -0.90 -12.21 25.91
C HIS A 74 -0.38 -11.22 24.87
N PHE A 75 0.92 -10.92 24.89
CA PHE A 75 1.54 -10.06 23.88
C PHE A 75 1.43 -10.68 22.48
N VAL A 76 1.76 -11.96 22.34
CA VAL A 76 1.64 -12.68 21.06
C VAL A 76 0.19 -12.72 20.58
N ILE A 77 -0.78 -12.98 21.46
CA ILE A 77 -2.20 -12.94 21.10
C ILE A 77 -2.61 -11.55 20.60
N ALA A 78 -2.16 -10.48 21.26
CA ALA A 78 -2.44 -9.11 20.81
C ALA A 78 -1.85 -8.83 19.41
N GLN A 79 -0.65 -9.32 19.12
CA GLN A 79 -0.03 -9.19 17.79
C GLN A 79 -0.83 -9.96 16.72
N LEU A 80 -1.28 -11.18 17.03
CA LEU A 80 -2.12 -11.97 16.11
C LEU A 80 -3.46 -11.30 15.85
N LEU A 81 -4.09 -10.73 16.88
CA LEU A 81 -5.35 -9.99 16.73
C LEU A 81 -5.16 -8.71 15.92
N ALA A 82 -4.05 -7.98 16.13
CA ALA A 82 -3.72 -6.80 15.34
C ALA A 82 -3.53 -7.17 13.86
N MET A 83 -2.80 -8.24 13.57
CA MET A 83 -2.62 -8.76 12.22
C MET A 83 -3.96 -9.14 11.58
N ALA A 84 -4.80 -9.90 12.28
CA ALA A 84 -6.11 -10.30 11.78
C ALA A 84 -7.00 -9.07 11.48
N SER A 85 -6.98 -8.06 12.34
CA SER A 85 -7.75 -6.83 12.15
C SER A 85 -7.30 -6.05 10.91
N VAL A 86 -5.98 -5.98 10.66
CA VAL A 86 -5.41 -5.33 9.48
C VAL A 86 -5.78 -6.05 8.19
N LEU A 87 -5.82 -7.38 8.19
CA LEU A 87 -6.10 -8.18 6.99
C LEU A 87 -7.58 -8.24 6.60
N VAL A 88 -8.49 -7.89 7.52
CA VAL A 88 -9.94 -7.88 7.29
C VAL A 88 -10.45 -6.52 6.76
N LEU A 89 -9.67 -5.45 6.93
CA LEU A 89 -9.97 -4.10 6.42
C LEU A 89 -9.87 -4.02 4.89
#